data_AF-A0A2D9Q8Q7-F1
#
_entry.id   AF-A0A2D9Q8Q7-F1
#
_cell.length_a   1.000
_cell.length_b   1.000
_cell.length_c   1.000
_cell.angle_alpha   90.00
_cell.angle_beta   90.00
_cell.angle_gamma   90.00
#
_symmetry.space_group_name_H-M   'P 1'
#
loop_
_entity.id
_entity.type
_entity.pdbx_description
1 polymer ?
#
loop_
_entity_poly.entity_id
_entity_poly.type
_entity_poly.pdbx_seq_one_letter_code
_entity_poly.pdbx_strand_id
1 'polypeptide(L)'
;MKNIKKSYFLTLVFLLLAVVSFGQTKLTGKVSDFLTFQPIESASVYIKNTTTGSITNADGNFVLKVPQQHLQDTLIISSIGYKSFTVTVANFENGSDIYLEEDVASLDEVVIVADPRPTTGNGIVQRAIEKLPDNLPEMAYLQKGFLRHKERNKKEYKWLIESAITLYDSSYAAGAKNHLKINVDETRKSYDLRDVDSLFTYSAYLKSLGSKSSNVSRSGVKTSALIKAIKWNDSRVNGIENLFKGKLNLVRNSNTVGALLGKNTLNKHEFVLDTILVNNGRKLYKIKIEKGEDFVGLNTPNIYNEGFEPKGWIYIYYDNYAIKKVEYELIAASEVQKRRSKSLFATQKLHKLIIDYKDFDGKMYPNYIYYETPKLVNTGDRSSDRAKTEAEPGFDKDEQYYYTIQEILFSDIIQDSELISQELQQNDWSADIFSSKPYNEAFWKNYNVLLESKEEEKLIQDLSKRASLFKE
;
A
#
# COMPACT_ATOMS: atom_id res chain seq x y z
N MET A 1 -30.99 3.00 56.38
CA MET A 1 -29.55 3.37 56.23
C MET A 1 -28.64 2.26 55.68
N LYS A 2 -28.97 0.96 55.81
CA LYS A 2 -28.11 -0.16 55.32
C LYS A 2 -28.01 -0.27 53.78
N ASN A 3 -29.06 0.06 53.03
CA ASN A 3 -29.09 -0.05 51.56
C ASN A 3 -28.38 1.11 50.84
N ILE A 4 -28.33 2.29 51.46
CA ILE A 4 -27.67 3.48 50.89
C ILE A 4 -26.14 3.29 50.86
N LYS A 5 -25.55 2.68 51.91
CA LYS A 5 -24.11 2.38 51.96
C LYS A 5 -23.68 1.31 50.93
N LYS A 6 -24.56 0.36 50.59
CA LYS A 6 -24.31 -0.64 49.53
C LYS A 6 -24.30 -0.03 48.13
N SER A 7 -25.14 0.97 47.88
CA SER A 7 -25.20 1.69 46.59
C SER A 7 -23.91 2.46 46.33
N TYR A 8 -23.43 3.27 47.30
CA TYR A 8 -22.16 3.98 47.18
C TYR A 8 -20.96 3.05 47.02
N PHE A 9 -20.97 1.89 47.68
CA PHE A 9 -19.92 0.88 47.51
C PHE A 9 -19.91 0.30 46.08
N LEU A 10 -21.08 -0.01 45.50
CA LEU A 10 -21.15 -0.47 44.11
C LEU A 10 -20.71 0.62 43.11
N THR A 11 -21.11 1.88 43.33
CA THR A 11 -20.68 3.00 42.49
C THR A 11 -19.16 3.21 42.57
N LEU A 12 -18.56 3.07 43.76
CA LEU A 12 -17.11 3.17 43.95
C LEU A 12 -16.36 2.03 43.25
N VAL A 13 -16.88 0.81 43.29
CA VAL A 13 -16.32 -0.36 42.57
C VAL A 13 -16.42 -0.17 41.05
N PHE A 14 -17.53 0.39 40.55
CA PHE A 14 -17.67 0.73 39.12
C PHE A 14 -16.72 1.87 38.69
N LEU A 15 -16.47 2.85 39.57
CA LEU A 15 -15.48 3.92 39.35
C LEU A 15 -14.04 3.41 39.37
N LEU A 16 -13.72 2.41 40.19
CA LEU A 16 -12.40 1.77 40.23
C LEU A 16 -12.16 0.84 39.03
N LEU A 17 -13.21 0.20 38.50
CA LEU A 17 -13.15 -0.57 37.25
C LEU A 17 -13.00 0.31 36.00
N ALA A 18 -13.38 1.60 36.08
CA ALA A 18 -13.22 2.57 34.99
C ALA A 18 -11.77 3.10 34.82
N VAL A 19 -10.83 2.74 35.71
CA VAL A 19 -9.43 3.24 35.67
C VAL A 19 -8.49 2.32 34.87
N VAL A 20 -9.00 1.29 34.18
CA VAL A 20 -8.18 0.54 33.23
C VAL A 20 -8.04 1.36 31.94
N SER A 21 -7.23 2.42 32.00
CA SER A 21 -6.76 3.11 30.82
C SER A 21 -5.81 2.18 30.08
N PHE A 22 -6.21 1.71 28.90
CA PHE A 22 -5.30 1.02 27.97
C PHE A 22 -4.31 2.03 27.40
N GLY A 23 -3.24 2.30 28.15
CA GLY A 23 -2.13 3.12 27.66
C GLY A 23 -1.40 2.43 26.51
N GLN A 24 -1.02 3.18 25.49
CA GLN A 24 -0.07 2.71 24.48
C GLN A 24 1.27 3.39 24.73
N THR A 25 2.35 2.63 24.70
CA THR A 25 3.70 3.17 24.73
C THR A 25 4.14 3.47 23.31
N LYS A 26 4.54 4.72 23.04
CA LYS A 26 5.05 5.13 21.74
C LYS A 26 6.56 4.89 21.68
N LEU A 27 6.99 3.98 20.80
CA LEU A 27 8.38 3.76 20.47
C LEU A 27 8.75 4.55 19.21
N THR A 28 9.92 5.16 19.23
CA THR A 28 10.50 5.96 18.15
C THR A 28 11.98 5.67 18.05
N GLY A 29 12.54 5.83 16.86
CA GLY A 29 13.98 5.71 16.64
C GLY A 29 14.30 5.86 15.17
N LYS A 30 15.58 5.72 14.83
CA LYS A 30 16.08 5.78 13.46
C LYS A 30 16.91 4.56 13.16
N VAL A 31 16.70 3.95 11.99
CA VAL A 31 17.44 2.78 11.53
C VAL A 31 18.36 3.20 10.39
N SER A 32 19.65 2.91 10.54
CA SER A 32 20.67 3.21 9.54
C SER A 32 21.57 2.00 9.31
N ASP A 33 22.23 1.97 8.17
CA ASP A 33 23.29 1.02 7.87
C ASP A 33 24.52 1.31 8.73
N PHE A 34 25.11 0.27 9.33
CA PHE A 34 26.24 0.42 10.25
C PHE A 34 27.51 0.96 9.59
N LEU A 35 27.77 0.62 8.33
CA LEU A 35 29.01 0.98 7.64
C LEU A 35 28.91 2.34 6.94
N THR A 36 27.80 2.57 6.25
CA THR A 36 27.60 3.74 5.40
C THR A 36 26.88 4.88 6.11
N PHE A 37 26.29 4.61 7.28
CA PHE A 37 25.44 5.52 8.04
C PHE A 37 24.22 6.05 7.24
N GLN A 38 23.91 5.43 6.10
CA GLN A 38 22.75 5.79 5.30
C GLN A 38 21.47 5.26 5.97
N PRO A 39 20.36 6.01 5.90
CA PRO A 39 19.09 5.56 6.44
C PRO A 39 18.60 4.30 5.71
N ILE A 40 18.05 3.35 6.46
CA ILE A 40 17.41 2.16 5.88
C ILE A 40 15.90 2.44 5.80
N GLU A 41 15.42 2.69 4.59
CA GLU A 41 13.99 2.84 4.30
C GLU A 41 13.27 1.48 4.31
N SER A 42 12.00 1.47 4.75
CA SER A 42 11.13 0.28 4.75
C SER A 42 11.65 -0.91 5.58
N ALA A 43 12.51 -0.67 6.56
CA ALA A 43 12.85 -1.68 7.57
C ALA A 43 11.59 -2.00 8.40
N SER A 44 11.35 -3.28 8.65
CA SER A 44 10.22 -3.74 9.47
C SER A 44 10.52 -3.56 10.95
N VAL A 45 9.59 -2.94 11.68
CA VAL A 45 9.67 -2.71 13.14
C VAL A 45 8.41 -3.31 13.79
N TYR A 46 8.53 -4.41 14.52
CA TYR A 46 7.35 -5.14 15.00
C TYR A 46 7.59 -5.87 16.32
N ILE A 47 6.49 -6.20 17.01
CA ILE A 47 6.54 -7.03 18.21
C ILE A 47 6.36 -8.50 17.81
N LYS A 48 7.32 -9.33 18.20
CA LYS A 48 7.36 -10.77 17.87
C LYS A 48 6.04 -11.45 18.25
N ASN A 49 5.53 -12.33 17.38
CA ASN A 49 4.30 -13.11 17.56
C ASN A 49 3.03 -12.26 17.75
N THR A 50 3.02 -11.01 17.28
CA THR A 50 1.83 -10.16 17.31
C THR A 50 1.54 -9.58 15.92
N THR A 51 0.38 -8.95 15.79
CA THR A 51 0.05 -8.18 14.59
C THR A 51 0.71 -6.81 14.58
N THR A 52 1.05 -6.27 15.76
CA THR A 52 1.56 -4.91 15.97
C THR A 52 2.92 -4.69 15.31
N GLY A 53 2.95 -3.80 14.31
CA GLY A 53 4.17 -3.43 13.60
C GLY A 53 4.03 -2.11 12.83
N SER A 54 5.16 -1.62 12.35
CA SER A 54 5.34 -0.42 11.54
C SER A 54 6.56 -0.60 10.65
N ILE A 55 6.87 0.41 9.85
CA ILE A 55 8.06 0.44 8.99
C ILE A 55 8.80 1.76 9.14
N THR A 56 10.07 1.78 8.76
CA THR A 56 10.84 3.02 8.66
C THR A 56 10.49 3.79 7.39
N ASN A 57 10.49 5.12 7.49
CA ASN A 57 10.32 6.02 6.34
C ASN A 57 11.64 6.20 5.55
N ALA A 58 11.63 7.07 4.53
CA ALA A 58 12.79 7.37 3.70
C ALA A 58 14.00 7.95 4.48
N ASP A 59 13.77 8.57 5.64
CA ASP A 59 14.82 9.07 6.52
C ASP A 59 15.30 8.02 7.55
N GLY A 60 14.80 6.79 7.46
CA GLY A 60 15.08 5.69 8.39
C GLY A 60 14.33 5.79 9.72
N ASN A 61 13.50 6.81 9.92
CA ASN A 61 12.77 7.02 11.18
C ASN A 61 11.54 6.11 11.24
N PHE A 62 11.19 5.64 12.45
CA PHE A 62 9.95 4.91 12.69
C PHE A 62 9.20 5.43 13.91
N VAL A 63 7.90 5.14 13.92
CA VAL A 63 7.03 5.23 15.10
C VAL A 63 6.25 3.92 15.20
N LEU A 64 6.20 3.35 16.40
CA LEU A 64 5.37 2.19 16.71
C LEU A 64 4.61 2.43 18.01
N LYS A 65 3.28 2.26 17.99
CA LYS A 65 2.45 2.29 19.21
C LYS A 65 2.27 0.87 19.72
N VAL A 66 2.70 0.61 20.94
CA VAL A 66 2.69 -0.73 21.55
C VAL A 66 1.71 -0.76 22.73
N PRO A 67 0.71 -1.66 22.72
CA PRO A 67 -0.17 -1.85 23.88
C PRO A 67 0.62 -2.24 25.15
N GLN A 68 0.19 -1.77 26.33
CA GLN A 68 0.89 -2.07 27.61
C GLN A 68 1.16 -3.56 27.84
N GLN A 69 0.25 -4.44 27.39
CA GLN A 69 0.38 -5.88 27.57
C GLN A 69 1.61 -6.48 26.87
N HIS A 70 2.16 -5.78 25.87
CA HIS A 70 3.30 -6.23 25.08
C HIS A 70 4.64 -5.61 25.52
N LEU A 71 4.70 -4.95 26.69
CA LEU A 71 5.95 -4.35 27.18
C LEU A 71 7.05 -5.37 27.52
N GLN A 72 6.67 -6.60 27.84
CA GLN A 72 7.63 -7.68 28.12
C GLN A 72 7.97 -8.51 26.88
N ASP A 73 7.34 -8.21 25.74
CA ASP A 73 7.59 -8.91 24.49
C ASP A 73 8.84 -8.39 23.78
N THR A 74 9.27 -9.11 22.74
CA THR A 74 10.46 -8.78 21.96
C THR A 74 10.12 -7.85 20.80
N LEU A 75 10.73 -6.67 20.78
CA LEU A 75 10.82 -5.80 19.61
C LEU A 75 11.86 -6.35 18.63
N ILE A 76 11.49 -6.46 17.36
CA ILE A 76 12.37 -6.85 16.27
C ILE A 76 12.40 -5.72 15.25
N ILE A 77 13.61 -5.27 14.90
CA ILE A 77 13.88 -4.37 13.78
C ILE A 77 14.68 -5.17 12.77
N SER A 78 14.16 -5.29 11.55
CA SER A 78 14.77 -6.14 10.52
C SER A 78 14.65 -5.53 9.13
N SER A 79 15.68 -5.74 8.32
CA SER A 79 15.68 -5.43 6.89
C SER A 79 16.22 -6.64 6.12
N ILE A 80 15.87 -6.75 4.84
CA ILE A 80 16.36 -7.83 3.98
C ILE A 80 17.85 -7.55 3.68
N GLY A 81 18.72 -8.53 3.90
CA GLY A 81 20.17 -8.40 3.74
C GLY A 81 20.90 -7.84 4.97
N TYR A 82 20.21 -7.73 6.11
CA TYR A 82 20.76 -7.19 7.35
C TYR A 82 20.51 -8.12 8.54
N LYS A 83 21.40 -8.06 9.53
CA LYS A 83 21.18 -8.72 10.83
C LYS A 83 20.07 -7.98 11.56
N SER A 84 19.10 -8.73 12.07
CA SER A 84 18.03 -8.13 12.87
C SER A 84 18.55 -7.61 14.21
N PHE A 85 18.05 -6.45 14.61
CA PHE A 85 18.17 -5.96 15.98
C PHE A 85 16.99 -6.46 16.81
N THR A 86 17.26 -7.00 18.00
CA THR A 86 16.24 -7.57 18.89
C THR A 86 16.44 -7.10 20.32
N VAL A 87 15.38 -6.61 20.96
CA VAL A 87 15.41 -6.17 22.36
C VAL A 87 14.02 -6.33 22.99
N THR A 88 13.93 -6.51 24.30
CA THR A 88 12.64 -6.43 25.01
C THR A 88 12.09 -5.00 24.92
N VAL A 89 10.78 -4.84 24.69
CA VAL A 89 10.15 -3.51 24.56
C VAL A 89 10.45 -2.62 25.77
N ALA A 90 10.37 -3.14 27.00
CA ALA A 90 10.68 -2.41 28.23
C ALA A 90 12.14 -1.92 28.31
N ASN A 91 13.06 -2.56 27.59
CA ASN A 91 14.49 -2.21 27.57
C ASN A 91 14.87 -1.35 26.35
N PHE A 92 13.92 -1.05 25.46
CA PHE A 92 14.19 -0.22 24.30
C PHE A 92 14.39 1.25 24.71
N GLU A 93 15.55 1.80 24.38
CA GLU A 93 15.83 3.22 24.57
C GLU A 93 15.08 4.05 23.52
N ASN A 94 14.04 4.75 23.95
CA ASN A 94 13.17 5.49 23.04
C ASN A 94 13.91 6.70 22.42
N GLY A 95 13.90 6.78 21.08
CA GLY A 95 14.61 7.80 20.32
C GLY A 95 16.06 7.44 19.96
N SER A 96 16.49 6.21 20.22
CA SER A 96 17.82 5.71 19.87
C SER A 96 18.04 5.58 18.35
N ASP A 97 19.30 5.75 17.94
CA ASP A 97 19.79 5.37 16.62
C ASP A 97 20.17 3.88 16.64
N ILE A 98 19.56 3.10 15.75
CA ILE A 98 19.80 1.68 15.56
C ILE A 98 20.61 1.50 14.27
N TYR A 99 21.76 0.84 14.39
CA TYR A 99 22.61 0.52 13.26
C TYR A 99 22.50 -0.97 12.94
N LEU A 100 22.06 -1.29 11.72
CA LEU A 100 22.01 -2.67 11.23
C LEU A 100 23.28 -2.98 10.44
N GLU A 101 23.90 -4.11 10.75
CA GLU A 101 25.01 -4.67 9.99
C GLU A 101 24.47 -5.48 8.81
N GLU A 102 25.12 -5.37 7.64
CA GLU A 102 24.82 -6.25 6.52
C GLU A 102 25.03 -7.73 6.90
N ASP A 103 24.12 -8.58 6.43
CA ASP A 103 24.14 -10.03 6.63
C ASP A 103 24.21 -10.73 5.28
N VAL A 104 25.44 -10.94 4.82
CA VAL A 104 25.70 -11.64 3.57
C VAL A 104 25.54 -13.13 3.83
N ALA A 105 24.51 -13.75 3.23
CA ALA A 105 24.42 -15.20 3.23
C ALA A 105 25.55 -15.76 2.35
N SER A 106 26.49 -16.51 2.93
CA SER A 106 27.41 -17.32 2.12
C SER A 106 26.61 -18.37 1.33
N LEU A 107 26.92 -18.48 0.04
CA LEU A 107 26.44 -19.53 -0.86
C LEU A 107 27.15 -20.86 -0.56
N ASP A 108 27.20 -21.28 0.71
CA ASP A 108 27.84 -22.54 1.08
C ASP A 108 26.87 -23.73 0.98
N GLU A 109 27.54 -24.85 0.69
CA GLU A 109 27.16 -26.04 -0.06
C GLU A 109 25.82 -26.72 0.26
N VAL A 110 25.33 -27.41 -0.77
CA VAL A 110 24.15 -28.26 -0.84
C VAL A 110 23.89 -28.99 0.50
N VAL A 111 22.93 -28.50 1.27
CA VAL A 111 22.24 -29.36 2.24
C VAL A 111 21.59 -30.45 1.40
N ILE A 112 21.95 -31.71 1.64
CA ILE A 112 21.34 -32.86 0.99
C ILE A 112 19.88 -32.90 1.45
N VAL A 113 19.01 -32.20 0.73
CA VAL A 113 17.56 -32.27 0.89
C VAL A 113 17.07 -33.39 -0.01
N ALA A 114 16.19 -34.25 0.51
CA ALA A 114 15.65 -35.41 -0.21
C ALA A 114 14.81 -35.05 -1.46
N ASP A 115 14.46 -33.77 -1.67
CA ASP A 115 13.71 -33.27 -2.81
C ASP A 115 14.60 -32.38 -3.69
N PRO A 116 14.77 -32.67 -5.00
CA PRO A 116 15.55 -31.83 -5.90
C PRO A 116 14.95 -30.42 -5.99
N ARG A 117 15.68 -29.45 -5.42
CA ARG A 117 15.27 -28.04 -5.45
C ARG A 117 15.55 -27.42 -6.82
N PRO A 118 14.66 -26.55 -7.33
CA PRO A 118 14.94 -25.81 -8.54
C PRO A 118 16.17 -24.91 -8.34
N THR A 119 17.09 -24.93 -9.30
CA THR A 119 18.31 -24.12 -9.29
C THR A 119 18.19 -22.83 -10.11
N THR A 120 17.18 -22.76 -11.00
CA THR A 120 16.93 -21.59 -11.86
C THR A 120 15.91 -20.65 -11.22
N GLY A 121 16.02 -19.34 -11.49
CA GLY A 121 15.04 -18.36 -11.03
C GLY A 121 13.61 -18.70 -11.47
N ASN A 122 13.44 -19.10 -12.74
CA ASN A 122 12.16 -19.57 -13.29
C ASN A 122 11.58 -20.73 -12.46
N GLY A 123 12.39 -21.75 -12.18
CA GLY A 123 11.93 -22.92 -11.42
C GLY A 123 11.57 -22.57 -9.96
N ILE A 124 12.33 -21.68 -9.32
CA ILE A 124 12.05 -21.23 -7.95
C ILE A 124 10.73 -20.45 -7.90
N VAL A 125 10.49 -19.52 -8.84
CA VAL A 125 9.24 -18.75 -8.91
C VAL A 125 8.05 -19.62 -9.24
N GLN A 126 8.19 -20.57 -10.18
CA GLN A 126 7.12 -21.54 -10.48
C GLN A 126 6.76 -22.37 -9.24
N ARG A 127 7.77 -22.88 -8.51
CA ARG A 127 7.53 -23.60 -7.26
C ARG A 127 6.87 -22.73 -6.19
N ALA A 128 7.24 -21.45 -6.10
CA ALA A 128 6.58 -20.51 -5.19
C ALA A 128 5.10 -20.29 -5.57
N ILE A 129 4.77 -20.16 -6.86
CA ILE A 129 3.39 -20.07 -7.36
C ILE A 129 2.60 -21.34 -7.01
N GLU A 130 3.18 -22.53 -7.22
CA GLU A 130 2.60 -23.82 -6.85
C GLU A 130 2.31 -23.92 -5.33
N LYS A 131 3.14 -23.26 -4.52
CA LYS A 131 3.05 -23.24 -3.06
C LYS A 131 2.18 -22.12 -2.48
N LEU A 132 1.56 -21.28 -3.30
CA LEU A 132 0.68 -20.22 -2.82
C LEU A 132 -0.54 -20.73 -2.03
N PRO A 133 -1.22 -21.84 -2.39
CA PRO A 133 -2.27 -22.41 -1.54
C PRO A 133 -1.77 -22.73 -0.12
N ASP A 134 -0.57 -23.31 -0.01
CA ASP A 134 0.04 -23.68 1.27
C ASP A 134 0.48 -22.45 2.09
N ASN A 135 0.91 -21.38 1.42
CA ASN A 135 1.52 -20.21 2.05
C ASN A 135 0.57 -19.02 2.24
N LEU A 136 -0.60 -18.99 1.59
CA LEU A 136 -1.58 -17.92 1.72
C LEU A 136 -2.78 -18.34 2.59
N PRO A 137 -3.55 -17.37 3.12
CA PRO A 137 -4.69 -17.67 3.98
C PRO A 137 -5.78 -18.48 3.27
N GLU A 138 -6.16 -19.61 3.87
CA GLU A 138 -7.22 -20.50 3.36
C GLU A 138 -8.59 -20.21 3.96
N MET A 139 -8.62 -19.52 5.11
CA MET A 139 -9.83 -19.14 5.83
C MET A 139 -10.05 -17.63 5.74
N ALA A 140 -11.29 -17.22 6.04
CA ALA A 140 -11.66 -15.82 6.05
C ALA A 140 -10.90 -15.04 7.11
N TYR A 141 -10.53 -13.81 6.79
CA TYR A 141 -9.87 -12.92 7.72
C TYR A 141 -10.21 -11.46 7.43
N LEU A 142 -10.03 -10.61 8.45
CA LEU A 142 -9.97 -9.17 8.30
C LEU A 142 -8.54 -8.68 8.50
N GLN A 143 -8.15 -7.65 7.77
CA GLN A 143 -6.98 -6.85 8.08
C GLN A 143 -7.36 -5.38 8.27
N LYS A 144 -6.96 -4.80 9.40
CA LYS A 144 -7.02 -3.34 9.60
C LYS A 144 -5.73 -2.73 9.06
N GLY A 145 -5.83 -1.57 8.41
CA GLY A 145 -4.66 -0.90 7.88
C GLY A 145 -4.82 0.60 7.70
N PHE A 146 -3.71 1.31 7.67
CA PHE A 146 -3.61 2.72 7.37
C PHE A 146 -3.26 2.91 5.90
N LEU A 147 -4.09 3.68 5.19
CA LEU A 147 -3.84 4.15 3.83
C LEU A 147 -3.39 5.61 3.86
N ARG A 148 -2.31 5.92 3.16
CA ARG A 148 -1.94 7.27 2.72
C ARG A 148 -2.01 7.34 1.20
N HIS A 149 -2.92 8.14 0.69
CA HIS A 149 -3.08 8.42 -0.74
C HIS A 149 -2.62 9.84 -1.04
N LYS A 150 -1.65 9.97 -1.93
CA LYS A 150 -1.03 11.24 -2.31
C LYS A 150 -1.17 11.45 -3.80
N GLU A 151 -1.53 12.67 -4.21
CA GLU A 151 -1.36 13.11 -5.59
C GLU A 151 -0.38 14.27 -5.61
N ARG A 152 0.64 14.19 -6.49
CA ARG A 152 1.67 15.23 -6.64
C ARG A 152 2.01 15.44 -8.09
N ASN A 153 2.50 16.63 -8.43
CA ASN A 153 3.27 16.83 -9.64
C ASN A 153 4.77 16.80 -9.32
N LYS A 154 5.63 17.20 -10.25
CA LYS A 154 7.08 17.21 -9.99
C LYS A 154 7.51 18.24 -8.95
N LYS A 155 6.71 19.27 -8.70
CA LYS A 155 7.05 20.39 -7.81
C LYS A 155 6.47 20.24 -6.41
N GLU A 156 5.18 19.92 -6.31
CA GLU A 156 4.45 19.96 -5.04
C GLU A 156 3.38 18.88 -4.95
N TYR A 157 3.02 18.55 -3.72
CA TYR A 157 1.83 17.76 -3.43
C TYR A 157 0.58 18.59 -3.71
N LYS A 158 -0.40 17.92 -4.29
CA LYS A 158 -1.66 18.51 -4.73
C LYS A 158 -2.83 17.94 -3.96
N TRP A 159 -2.72 16.71 -3.46
CA TRP A 159 -3.76 16.12 -2.64
C TRP A 159 -3.19 15.09 -1.68
N LEU A 160 -3.72 15.07 -0.46
CA LEU A 160 -3.44 14.05 0.55
C LEU A 160 -4.75 13.59 1.19
N ILE A 161 -4.97 12.30 1.16
CA ILE A 161 -6.04 11.60 1.86
C ILE A 161 -5.39 10.53 2.72
N GLU A 162 -5.79 10.46 3.98
CA GLU A 162 -5.41 9.38 4.88
C GLU A 162 -6.67 8.68 5.36
N SER A 163 -6.63 7.36 5.44
CA SER A 163 -7.79 6.55 5.81
C SER A 163 -7.39 5.34 6.64
N ALA A 164 -8.21 5.03 7.64
CA ALA A 164 -8.21 3.69 8.21
C ALA A 164 -9.10 2.82 7.33
N ILE A 165 -8.60 1.64 6.97
CA ILE A 165 -9.28 0.71 6.11
C ILE A 165 -9.40 -0.66 6.78
N THR A 166 -10.45 -1.38 6.41
CA THR A 166 -10.64 -2.78 6.71
C THR A 166 -10.69 -3.56 5.41
N LEU A 167 -9.78 -4.51 5.26
CA LEU A 167 -9.76 -5.48 4.18
C LEU A 167 -10.41 -6.77 4.70
N TYR A 168 -11.45 -7.25 4.04
CA TYR A 168 -11.96 -8.61 4.20
C TYR A 168 -11.53 -9.46 3.02
N ASP A 169 -11.11 -10.69 3.29
CA ASP A 169 -10.90 -11.70 2.28
C ASP A 169 -11.40 -13.06 2.77
N SER A 170 -12.17 -13.77 1.96
CA SER A 170 -12.72 -15.07 2.36
C SER A 170 -11.70 -16.20 2.31
N SER A 171 -10.78 -16.17 1.34
CA SER A 171 -9.70 -17.16 1.15
C SER A 171 -8.94 -16.86 -0.14
N TYR A 172 -7.69 -17.29 -0.21
CA TYR A 172 -6.94 -17.30 -1.46
C TYR A 172 -7.72 -17.95 -2.60
N ALA A 173 -8.24 -19.17 -2.39
CA ALA A 173 -8.89 -20.02 -3.39
C ALA A 173 -10.13 -19.41 -4.05
N ALA A 174 -10.92 -18.61 -3.32
CA ALA A 174 -12.17 -18.04 -3.85
C ALA A 174 -11.97 -16.90 -4.88
N GLY A 175 -10.75 -16.36 -4.98
CA GLY A 175 -10.39 -15.26 -5.88
C GLY A 175 -10.97 -13.91 -5.44
N ALA A 176 -10.18 -12.84 -5.56
CA ALA A 176 -10.49 -11.56 -4.93
C ALA A 176 -11.73 -10.82 -5.49
N LYS A 177 -12.06 -10.98 -6.78
CA LYS A 177 -13.05 -10.12 -7.46
C LYS A 177 -14.39 -10.01 -6.71
N ASN A 178 -14.89 -11.13 -6.21
CA ASN A 178 -16.19 -11.22 -5.52
C ASN A 178 -16.07 -11.53 -4.03
N HIS A 179 -14.89 -11.90 -3.55
CA HIS A 179 -14.69 -12.43 -2.20
C HIS A 179 -13.74 -11.58 -1.34
N LEU A 180 -13.14 -10.54 -1.94
CA LEU A 180 -12.40 -9.52 -1.23
C LEU A 180 -13.25 -8.25 -1.17
N LYS A 181 -13.36 -7.66 0.02
CA LYS A 181 -14.04 -6.37 0.24
C LYS A 181 -13.10 -5.41 0.96
N ILE A 182 -13.27 -4.13 0.69
CA ILE A 182 -12.54 -3.07 1.38
C ILE A 182 -13.56 -2.10 1.92
N ASN A 183 -13.42 -1.77 3.20
CA ASN A 183 -14.16 -0.70 3.84
C ASN A 183 -13.19 0.42 4.19
N VAL A 184 -13.58 1.65 3.92
CA VAL A 184 -12.95 2.84 4.48
C VAL A 184 -13.68 3.12 5.79
N ASP A 185 -13.00 2.95 6.92
CA ASP A 185 -13.61 3.10 8.26
C ASP A 185 -13.64 4.57 8.64
N GLU A 186 -12.47 5.20 8.66
CA GLU A 186 -12.24 6.60 9.03
C GLU A 186 -11.43 7.27 7.93
N THR A 187 -11.69 8.55 7.66
CA THR A 187 -10.95 9.33 6.66
C THR A 187 -10.62 10.70 7.21
N ARG A 188 -9.39 11.14 6.99
CA ARG A 188 -9.00 12.55 7.16
C ARG A 188 -8.37 13.04 5.87
N LYS A 189 -8.81 14.20 5.40
CA LYS A 189 -8.33 14.82 4.16
C LYS A 189 -7.61 16.11 4.49
N SER A 190 -6.45 16.35 3.88
CA SER A 190 -5.73 17.60 4.02
C SER A 190 -6.39 18.69 3.17
N TYR A 191 -6.09 18.73 1.87
CA TYR A 191 -6.64 19.70 0.93
C TYR A 191 -6.42 19.24 -0.52
N ASP A 192 -7.41 19.47 -1.39
CA ASP A 192 -7.33 19.16 -2.83
C ASP A 192 -7.01 20.44 -3.63
N LEU A 193 -5.77 20.56 -4.07
CA LEU A 193 -5.20 21.65 -4.87
C LEU A 193 -4.99 21.25 -6.34
N ARG A 194 -5.57 20.12 -6.78
CA ARG A 194 -5.40 19.66 -8.15
C ARG A 194 -6.13 20.59 -9.11
N ASP A 195 -5.47 20.91 -10.21
CA ASP A 195 -6.11 21.59 -11.32
C ASP A 195 -6.74 20.55 -12.26
N VAL A 196 -7.99 20.18 -11.99
CA VAL A 196 -8.68 19.10 -12.71
C VAL A 196 -9.39 19.64 -13.94
N ASP A 197 -9.11 19.07 -15.11
CA ASP A 197 -9.91 19.31 -16.32
C ASP A 197 -11.28 18.63 -16.18
N SER A 198 -12.18 19.37 -15.54
CA SER A 198 -13.50 18.88 -15.16
C SER A 198 -14.44 18.70 -16.35
N LEU A 199 -14.24 19.42 -17.47
CA LEU A 199 -15.02 19.22 -18.70
C LEU A 199 -14.56 17.98 -19.47
N PHE A 200 -13.25 17.77 -19.59
CA PHE A 200 -12.71 16.53 -20.14
C PHE A 200 -13.19 15.33 -19.33
N THR A 201 -13.10 15.42 -18.01
CA THR A 201 -13.53 14.35 -17.10
C THR A 201 -15.03 14.08 -17.21
N TYR A 202 -15.86 15.13 -17.28
CA TYR A 202 -17.29 14.98 -17.47
C TYR A 202 -17.65 14.40 -18.84
N SER A 203 -16.94 14.79 -19.89
CA SER A 203 -17.12 14.22 -21.23
C SER A 203 -16.75 12.72 -21.26
N ALA A 204 -15.68 12.32 -20.57
CA ALA A 204 -15.31 10.91 -20.41
C ALA A 204 -16.37 10.13 -19.62
N TYR A 205 -16.92 10.73 -18.56
CA TYR A 205 -18.01 10.17 -17.78
C TYR A 205 -19.27 9.95 -18.64
N LEU A 206 -19.69 10.94 -19.43
CA LEU A 206 -20.82 10.79 -20.36
C LEU A 206 -20.61 9.68 -21.38
N LYS A 207 -19.39 9.56 -21.95
CA LYS A 207 -19.05 8.46 -22.86
C LYS A 207 -19.14 7.10 -22.18
N SER A 208 -18.74 7.00 -20.91
CA SER A 208 -18.88 5.76 -20.14
C SER A 208 -20.33 5.32 -19.94
N LEU A 209 -21.27 6.28 -19.96
CA LEU A 209 -22.71 6.03 -19.92
C LEU A 209 -23.31 5.78 -21.31
N GLY A 210 -22.49 5.67 -22.36
CA GLY A 210 -22.94 5.44 -23.74
C GLY A 210 -23.38 6.70 -24.50
N SER A 211 -23.19 7.89 -23.92
CA SER A 211 -23.49 9.15 -24.63
C SER A 211 -22.47 9.41 -25.74
N LYS A 212 -22.96 9.77 -26.93
CA LYS A 212 -22.12 10.16 -28.08
C LYS A 212 -21.75 11.64 -28.10
N SER A 213 -22.29 12.45 -27.19
CA SER A 213 -22.02 13.89 -27.17
C SER A 213 -20.59 14.17 -26.72
N SER A 214 -19.78 14.77 -27.60
CA SER A 214 -18.39 15.17 -27.34
C SER A 214 -18.23 16.64 -26.94
N ASN A 215 -19.27 17.47 -27.18
CA ASN A 215 -19.16 18.92 -27.09
C ASN A 215 -19.99 19.40 -25.89
N VAL A 216 -19.32 19.47 -24.74
CA VAL A 216 -19.93 19.95 -23.50
C VAL A 216 -19.44 21.37 -23.23
N SER A 217 -20.36 22.32 -23.10
CA SER A 217 -20.05 23.69 -22.67
C SER A 217 -20.11 23.81 -21.14
N ARG A 218 -19.16 24.55 -20.56
CA ARG A 218 -19.11 24.87 -19.12
C ARG A 218 -20.44 25.44 -18.59
N SER A 219 -21.03 26.38 -19.32
CA SER A 219 -22.27 27.06 -18.93
C SER A 219 -23.48 26.13 -18.89
N GLY A 220 -23.42 24.98 -19.58
CA GLY A 220 -24.50 24.00 -19.64
C GLY A 220 -24.43 22.90 -18.59
N VAL A 221 -23.41 22.86 -17.72
CA VAL A 221 -23.20 21.75 -16.77
C VAL A 221 -23.30 22.23 -15.33
N LYS A 222 -24.13 21.53 -14.54
CA LYS A 222 -24.23 21.75 -13.10
C LYS A 222 -22.94 21.33 -12.40
N THR A 223 -22.48 22.11 -11.41
CA THR A 223 -21.31 21.80 -10.58
C THR A 223 -21.39 20.41 -9.95
N SER A 224 -22.56 19.98 -9.49
CA SER A 224 -22.76 18.63 -8.92
C SER A 224 -22.49 17.51 -9.91
N ALA A 225 -22.78 17.71 -11.20
CA ALA A 225 -22.50 16.73 -12.25
C ALA A 225 -21.00 16.63 -12.55
N LEU A 226 -20.29 17.76 -12.49
CA LEU A 226 -18.82 17.80 -12.61
C LEU A 226 -18.16 17.07 -11.43
N ILE A 227 -18.58 17.35 -10.20
CA ILE A 227 -18.07 16.67 -9.00
C ILE A 227 -18.29 15.15 -9.10
N LYS A 228 -19.48 14.72 -9.55
CA LYS A 228 -19.78 13.30 -9.76
C LYS A 228 -18.84 12.66 -10.78
N ALA A 229 -18.55 13.34 -11.89
CA ALA A 229 -17.63 12.84 -12.90
C ALA A 229 -16.19 12.77 -12.40
N ILE A 230 -15.73 13.75 -11.62
CA ILE A 230 -14.40 13.74 -11.00
C ILE A 230 -14.27 12.53 -10.07
N LYS A 231 -15.24 12.34 -9.16
CA LYS A 231 -15.26 11.17 -8.27
C LYS A 231 -15.24 9.85 -9.04
N TRP A 232 -16.06 9.73 -10.08
CA TRP A 232 -16.06 8.54 -10.95
C TRP A 232 -14.68 8.28 -11.58
N ASN A 233 -13.99 9.33 -12.05
CA ASN A 233 -12.66 9.18 -12.64
C ASN A 233 -11.58 8.84 -11.61
N ASP A 234 -11.66 9.44 -10.42
CA ASP A 234 -10.76 9.15 -9.30
C ASP A 234 -10.90 7.68 -8.87
N SER A 235 -12.13 7.19 -8.66
CA SER A 235 -12.41 5.80 -8.32
C SER A 235 -12.00 4.82 -9.42
N ARG A 236 -12.27 5.11 -10.69
CA ARG A 236 -11.98 4.15 -11.78
C ARG A 236 -10.48 4.00 -12.06
N VAL A 237 -9.69 5.05 -11.88
CA VAL A 237 -8.25 5.05 -12.21
C VAL A 237 -7.42 4.65 -11.00
N ASN A 238 -7.72 5.21 -9.83
CA ASN A 238 -6.91 5.06 -8.62
C ASN A 238 -7.68 4.55 -7.41
N GLY A 239 -8.91 4.06 -7.59
CA GLY A 239 -9.66 3.42 -6.52
C GLY A 239 -8.86 2.27 -5.93
N ILE A 240 -8.84 2.20 -4.61
CA ILE A 240 -8.07 1.21 -3.86
C ILE A 240 -8.48 -0.23 -4.22
N GLU A 241 -9.74 -0.47 -4.60
CA GLU A 241 -10.20 -1.79 -5.06
C GLU A 241 -9.40 -2.31 -6.26
N ASN A 242 -8.98 -1.43 -7.18
CA ASN A 242 -8.19 -1.85 -8.34
C ASN A 242 -6.85 -2.44 -7.92
N LEU A 243 -6.25 -1.90 -6.84
CA LEU A 243 -4.99 -2.40 -6.30
C LEU A 243 -5.15 -3.81 -5.72
N PHE A 244 -6.27 -4.12 -5.06
CA PHE A 244 -6.48 -5.42 -4.43
C PHE A 244 -7.09 -6.48 -5.37
N LYS A 245 -8.03 -6.09 -6.23
CA LYS A 245 -8.77 -7.00 -7.13
C LYS A 245 -8.17 -7.08 -8.53
N GLY A 246 -7.26 -6.17 -8.88
CA GLY A 246 -6.62 -6.09 -10.19
C GLY A 246 -5.41 -7.03 -10.34
N LYS A 247 -4.90 -7.11 -11.58
CA LYS A 247 -3.75 -7.96 -11.93
C LYS A 247 -2.43 -7.56 -11.26
N LEU A 248 -2.34 -6.31 -10.78
CA LEU A 248 -1.17 -5.80 -10.09
C LEU A 248 -1.03 -6.37 -8.66
N ASN A 249 -2.09 -6.95 -8.06
CA ASN A 249 -1.91 -7.74 -6.83
C ASN A 249 -1.33 -9.11 -7.16
N LEU A 250 -0.05 -9.13 -7.55
CA LEU A 250 0.60 -10.23 -8.26
C LEU A 250 0.43 -11.58 -7.56
N VAL A 251 0.70 -11.62 -6.25
CA VAL A 251 0.67 -12.86 -5.47
C VAL A 251 -0.76 -13.26 -5.12
N ARG A 252 -1.57 -12.32 -4.61
CA ARG A 252 -2.92 -12.62 -4.15
C ARG A 252 -3.84 -13.08 -5.28
N ASN A 253 -3.70 -12.49 -6.47
CA ASN A 253 -4.56 -12.77 -7.63
C ASN A 253 -3.91 -13.74 -8.63
N SER A 254 -2.87 -14.46 -8.22
CA SER A 254 -2.16 -15.49 -9.02
C SER A 254 -3.07 -16.63 -9.51
N ASN A 255 -4.13 -16.96 -8.77
CA ASN A 255 -5.10 -17.99 -9.14
C ASN A 255 -6.17 -17.52 -10.14
N THR A 256 -6.12 -16.26 -10.59
CA THR A 256 -7.09 -15.73 -11.54
C THR A 256 -6.66 -15.96 -12.99
N VAL A 257 -7.63 -16.08 -13.90
CA VAL A 257 -7.36 -16.23 -15.33
C VAL A 257 -6.65 -14.97 -15.85
N GLY A 258 -5.47 -15.18 -16.46
CA GLY A 258 -4.68 -14.09 -17.02
C GLY A 258 -3.92 -13.25 -15.98
N ALA A 259 -3.69 -13.80 -14.78
CA ALA A 259 -2.78 -13.25 -13.77
C ALA A 259 -1.35 -13.05 -14.30
N LEU A 260 -0.63 -12.08 -13.72
CA LEU A 260 0.76 -11.80 -14.09
C LEU A 260 1.76 -12.78 -13.46
N LEU A 261 1.50 -13.20 -12.22
CA LEU A 261 2.19 -14.29 -11.52
C LEU A 261 1.26 -15.51 -11.41
N GLY A 262 1.02 -16.21 -12.52
CA GLY A 262 0.16 -17.40 -12.57
C GLY A 262 0.70 -18.46 -13.54
N LYS A 263 -0.17 -19.33 -14.05
CA LYS A 263 0.23 -20.49 -14.88
C LYS A 263 1.09 -20.12 -16.10
N ASN A 264 0.78 -19.01 -16.77
CA ASN A 264 1.44 -18.57 -18.01
C ASN A 264 2.44 -17.43 -17.77
N THR A 265 3.01 -17.36 -16.57
CA THR A 265 3.89 -16.27 -16.16
C THR A 265 5.13 -16.13 -17.03
N LEU A 266 5.72 -17.25 -17.46
CA LEU A 266 6.97 -17.27 -18.23
C LEU A 266 6.84 -16.70 -19.64
N ASN A 267 5.63 -16.58 -20.18
CA ASN A 267 5.42 -15.90 -21.45
C ASN A 267 5.78 -14.41 -21.35
N LYS A 268 5.53 -13.80 -20.18
CA LYS A 268 5.63 -12.34 -19.98
C LYS A 268 6.80 -11.93 -19.09
N HIS A 269 7.41 -12.89 -18.40
CA HIS A 269 8.47 -12.65 -17.43
C HIS A 269 9.55 -13.70 -17.56
N GLU A 270 10.79 -13.26 -17.40
CA GLU A 270 11.93 -14.13 -17.14
C GLU A 270 12.41 -13.88 -15.70
N PHE A 271 12.82 -14.95 -15.01
CA PHE A 271 13.29 -14.88 -13.64
C PHE A 271 14.71 -15.43 -13.52
N VAL A 272 15.60 -14.58 -13.01
CA VAL A 272 17.02 -14.90 -12.85
C VAL A 272 17.36 -14.84 -11.36
N LEU A 273 17.92 -15.92 -10.83
CA LEU A 273 18.43 -15.92 -9.46
C LEU A 273 19.63 -14.97 -9.39
N ASP A 274 19.57 -13.97 -8.52
CA ASP A 274 20.64 -12.97 -8.34
C ASP A 274 21.54 -13.38 -7.18
N THR A 275 20.96 -13.56 -6.00
CA THR A 275 21.71 -13.99 -4.81
C THR A 275 20.78 -14.61 -3.76
N ILE A 276 21.37 -15.09 -2.67
CA ILE A 276 20.67 -15.48 -1.45
C ILE A 276 20.97 -14.41 -0.40
N LEU A 277 19.94 -13.97 0.30
CA LEU A 277 20.04 -13.02 1.41
C LEU A 277 19.50 -13.65 2.70
N VAL A 278 19.62 -12.91 3.80
CA VAL A 278 19.00 -13.25 5.08
C VAL A 278 17.98 -12.17 5.44
N ASN A 279 16.88 -12.58 6.07
CA ASN A 279 15.99 -11.67 6.79
C ASN A 279 15.61 -12.33 8.11
N ASN A 280 16.00 -11.71 9.22
CA ASN A 280 15.73 -12.23 10.55
C ASN A 280 16.22 -13.67 10.77
N GLY A 281 17.45 -13.97 10.33
CA GLY A 281 18.06 -15.30 10.40
C GLY A 281 17.51 -16.32 9.41
N ARG A 282 16.49 -15.97 8.61
CA ARG A 282 15.87 -16.86 7.62
C ARG A 282 16.42 -16.56 6.22
N LYS A 283 16.92 -17.59 5.53
CA LYS A 283 17.45 -17.46 4.15
C LYS A 283 16.32 -17.16 3.16
N LEU A 284 16.62 -16.33 2.17
CA LEU A 284 15.70 -15.98 1.09
C LEU A 284 16.44 -15.86 -0.25
N TYR A 285 15.80 -16.35 -1.31
CA TYR A 285 16.23 -16.07 -2.68
C TYR A 285 15.87 -14.63 -3.04
N LYS A 286 16.81 -13.91 -3.64
CA LYS A 286 16.54 -12.67 -4.36
C LYS A 286 16.55 -12.97 -5.85
N ILE A 287 15.40 -12.83 -6.48
CA ILE A 287 15.17 -13.24 -7.87
C ILE A 287 14.83 -11.99 -8.68
N LYS A 288 15.62 -11.71 -9.71
CA LYS A 288 15.40 -10.62 -10.64
C LYS A 288 14.25 -10.93 -11.57
N ILE A 289 13.40 -9.94 -11.83
CA ILE A 289 12.33 -9.99 -12.82
C ILE A 289 12.82 -9.26 -14.07
N GLU A 290 12.82 -9.96 -15.19
CA GLU A 290 13.15 -9.45 -16.51
C GLU A 290 12.00 -9.73 -17.49
N LYS A 291 12.12 -9.19 -18.70
CA LYS A 291 11.09 -9.33 -19.73
C LYS A 291 11.00 -10.78 -20.22
N GLY A 292 9.77 -11.25 -20.45
CA GLY A 292 9.55 -12.47 -21.21
C GLY A 292 9.52 -12.23 -22.72
N GLU A 293 8.96 -13.19 -23.44
CA GLU A 293 8.76 -13.13 -24.89
C GLU A 293 7.67 -12.13 -25.28
N ASP A 294 6.57 -12.13 -24.52
CA ASP A 294 5.40 -11.28 -24.72
C ASP A 294 5.46 -10.03 -23.84
N PHE A 295 4.83 -8.96 -24.31
CA PHE A 295 4.58 -7.78 -23.47
C PHE A 295 3.58 -8.09 -22.35
N VAL A 296 3.77 -7.41 -21.23
CA VAL A 296 2.81 -7.38 -20.13
C VAL A 296 1.63 -6.48 -20.51
N GLY A 297 0.45 -7.01 -20.20
CA GLY A 297 -0.84 -6.39 -20.43
C GLY A 297 -1.73 -6.48 -19.20
N LEU A 298 -2.18 -5.33 -18.70
CA LEU A 298 -3.05 -5.26 -17.54
C LEU A 298 -4.52 -5.51 -17.90
N ASN A 299 -4.91 -5.32 -19.16
CA ASN A 299 -6.25 -5.58 -19.69
C ASN A 299 -7.38 -4.97 -18.83
N THR A 300 -7.19 -3.73 -18.35
CA THR A 300 -8.22 -3.08 -17.52
C THR A 300 -9.35 -2.58 -18.42
N PRO A 301 -10.63 -2.90 -18.11
CA PRO A 301 -11.75 -2.47 -18.92
C PRO A 301 -11.74 -0.95 -19.16
N ASN A 302 -11.93 -0.54 -20.42
CA ASN A 302 -11.98 0.86 -20.84
C ASN A 302 -10.69 1.67 -20.58
N ILE A 303 -9.56 1.02 -20.35
CA ILE A 303 -8.24 1.65 -20.18
C ILE A 303 -7.23 0.94 -21.08
N TYR A 304 -6.55 1.68 -21.94
CA TYR A 304 -5.43 1.14 -22.69
C TYR A 304 -4.20 1.02 -21.78
N ASN A 305 -3.81 -0.22 -21.47
CA ASN A 305 -2.70 -0.56 -20.59
C ASN A 305 -2.03 -1.89 -21.01
N GLU A 306 -1.50 -1.87 -22.23
CA GLU A 306 -0.81 -2.99 -22.87
C GLU A 306 0.59 -2.56 -23.33
N GLY A 307 1.45 -3.54 -23.64
CA GLY A 307 2.75 -3.26 -24.26
C GLY A 307 3.84 -2.82 -23.26
N PHE A 308 3.85 -3.43 -22.06
CA PHE A 308 4.83 -3.16 -21.02
C PHE A 308 5.92 -4.23 -20.93
N GLU A 309 7.09 -3.84 -20.41
CA GLU A 309 8.12 -4.76 -19.92
C GLU A 309 8.18 -4.68 -18.39
N PRO A 310 8.23 -5.84 -17.70
CA PRO A 310 8.40 -5.90 -16.26
C PRO A 310 9.86 -5.69 -15.85
N LYS A 311 10.08 -5.07 -14.69
CA LYS A 311 11.37 -5.05 -13.99
C LYS A 311 11.16 -5.14 -12.49
N GLY A 312 12.13 -5.68 -11.76
CA GLY A 312 12.13 -5.64 -10.30
C GLY A 312 12.65 -6.94 -9.68
N TRP A 313 12.12 -7.29 -8.52
CA TRP A 313 12.66 -8.34 -7.67
C TRP A 313 11.54 -9.12 -6.95
N ILE A 314 11.70 -10.43 -6.82
CA ILE A 314 10.90 -11.27 -5.94
C ILE A 314 11.82 -11.87 -4.88
N TYR A 315 11.37 -11.77 -3.63
CA TYR A 315 12.07 -12.30 -2.46
C TYR A 315 11.29 -13.49 -1.93
N ILE A 316 11.90 -14.68 -1.93
CA ILE A 316 11.23 -15.95 -1.66
C ILE A 316 11.98 -16.70 -0.56
N TYR A 317 11.29 -17.11 0.50
CA TYR A 317 11.92 -17.87 1.57
C TYR A 317 12.46 -19.21 1.08
N TYR A 318 13.68 -19.54 1.52
CA TYR A 318 14.45 -20.67 1.04
C TYR A 318 13.90 -22.04 1.49
N ASP A 319 13.12 -22.07 2.56
CA ASP A 319 12.63 -23.27 3.23
C ASP A 319 11.25 -23.73 2.72
N ASN A 320 10.30 -22.81 2.53
CA ASN A 320 8.90 -23.12 2.20
C ASN A 320 8.40 -22.45 0.91
N TYR A 321 9.26 -21.74 0.18
CA TYR A 321 8.92 -20.99 -1.03
C TYR A 321 7.85 -19.90 -0.85
N ALA A 322 7.61 -19.44 0.39
CA ALA A 322 6.70 -18.34 0.65
C ALA A 322 7.29 -17.03 0.11
N ILE A 323 6.47 -16.25 -0.59
CA ILE A 323 6.87 -14.94 -1.13
C ILE A 323 6.85 -13.92 0.00
N LYS A 324 8.03 -13.38 0.34
CA LYS A 324 8.21 -12.36 1.38
C LYS A 324 7.97 -10.96 0.84
N LYS A 325 8.50 -10.64 -0.33
CA LYS A 325 8.40 -9.30 -0.91
C LYS A 325 8.39 -9.37 -2.44
N VAL A 326 7.67 -8.46 -3.06
CA VAL A 326 7.68 -8.26 -4.51
C VAL A 326 7.90 -6.78 -4.79
N GLU A 327 8.92 -6.46 -5.57
CA GLU A 327 9.17 -5.15 -6.15
C GLU A 327 8.95 -5.28 -7.66
N TYR A 328 8.04 -4.48 -8.22
CA TYR A 328 7.58 -4.67 -9.58
C TYR A 328 7.29 -3.35 -10.26
N GLU A 329 7.95 -3.12 -11.39
CA GLU A 329 7.75 -1.97 -12.24
C GLU A 329 7.26 -2.39 -13.63
N LEU A 330 6.37 -1.60 -14.22
CA LEU A 330 5.97 -1.72 -15.62
C LEU A 330 6.45 -0.51 -16.40
N ILE A 331 7.29 -0.79 -17.40
CA ILE A 331 7.89 0.21 -18.27
C ILE A 331 7.27 0.09 -19.66
N ALA A 332 6.85 1.22 -20.24
CA ALA A 332 6.32 1.27 -21.59
C ALA A 332 7.37 0.79 -22.61
N ALA A 333 7.06 -0.28 -23.34
CA ALA A 333 8.01 -0.96 -24.20
C ALA A 333 7.56 -1.04 -25.68
N SER A 334 6.28 -1.32 -25.94
CA SER A 334 5.76 -1.28 -27.30
C SER A 334 5.78 0.14 -27.86
N GLU A 335 5.93 0.30 -29.18
CA GLU A 335 5.99 1.63 -29.82
C GLU A 335 4.70 2.45 -29.64
N VAL A 336 3.54 1.79 -29.57
CA VAL A 336 2.27 2.45 -29.25
C VAL A 336 2.28 2.94 -27.80
N GLN A 337 2.69 2.08 -26.87
CA GLN A 337 2.69 2.44 -25.45
C GLN A 337 3.73 3.51 -25.13
N LYS A 338 4.97 3.41 -25.64
CA LYS A 338 6.01 4.44 -25.48
C LYS A 338 5.53 5.83 -25.91
N ARG A 339 4.90 5.93 -27.10
CA ARG A 339 4.36 7.20 -27.61
C ARG A 339 3.25 7.73 -26.70
N ARG A 340 2.29 6.88 -26.36
CA ARG A 340 1.18 7.24 -25.47
C ARG A 340 1.69 7.73 -24.12
N SER A 341 2.59 6.98 -23.48
CA SER A 341 3.13 7.30 -22.16
C SER A 341 3.93 8.59 -22.15
N LYS A 342 4.78 8.82 -23.16
CA LYS A 342 5.47 10.09 -23.33
C LYS A 342 4.50 11.26 -23.50
N SER A 343 3.44 11.09 -24.31
CA SER A 343 2.49 12.17 -24.61
C SER A 343 1.54 12.51 -23.46
N LEU A 344 1.09 11.51 -22.69
CA LEU A 344 0.08 11.69 -21.65
C LEU A 344 0.68 11.93 -20.27
N PHE A 345 1.87 11.39 -20.02
CA PHE A 345 2.44 11.32 -18.67
C PHE A 345 3.88 11.84 -18.58
N ALA A 346 4.54 12.14 -19.71
CA ALA A 346 5.96 12.51 -19.78
C ALA A 346 6.91 11.52 -19.08
N THR A 347 6.50 10.26 -18.95
CA THR A 347 7.28 9.17 -18.37
C THR A 347 7.02 7.87 -19.13
N GLN A 348 7.96 6.94 -19.03
CA GLN A 348 7.79 5.56 -19.49
C GLN A 348 7.61 4.58 -18.35
N LYS A 349 7.80 4.99 -17.08
CA LYS A 349 7.50 4.16 -15.91
C LYS A 349 6.06 4.43 -15.49
N LEU A 350 5.17 3.46 -15.68
CA LEU A 350 3.72 3.64 -15.50
C LEU A 350 3.24 3.02 -14.20
N HIS A 351 3.88 1.96 -13.75
CA HIS A 351 3.50 1.31 -12.50
C HIS A 351 4.77 1.01 -11.75
N LYS A 352 4.81 1.38 -10.47
CA LYS A 352 5.82 0.92 -9.50
C LYS A 352 5.05 0.41 -8.29
N LEU A 353 5.28 -0.85 -7.97
CA LEU A 353 4.57 -1.58 -6.94
C LEU A 353 5.58 -2.26 -6.03
N ILE A 354 5.39 -2.12 -4.73
CA ILE A 354 6.10 -2.90 -3.71
C ILE A 354 5.03 -3.53 -2.83
N ILE A 355 5.08 -4.84 -2.65
CA ILE A 355 4.25 -5.54 -1.66
C ILE A 355 5.18 -6.33 -0.76
N ASP A 356 5.16 -6.00 0.53
CA ASP A 356 5.82 -6.76 1.58
C ASP A 356 4.78 -7.61 2.33
N TYR A 357 5.16 -8.83 2.68
CA TYR A 357 4.31 -9.77 3.40
C TYR A 357 4.89 -10.08 4.78
N LYS A 358 4.03 -10.28 5.77
CA LYS A 358 4.39 -10.78 7.10
C LYS A 358 3.90 -12.21 7.27
N ASP A 359 4.69 -13.01 7.97
CA ASP A 359 4.25 -14.31 8.48
C ASP A 359 3.37 -14.07 9.72
N PHE A 360 2.21 -14.70 9.75
CA PHE A 360 1.33 -14.78 10.91
C PHE A 360 0.63 -16.14 10.89
N ASP A 361 0.82 -16.93 11.94
CA ASP A 361 0.33 -18.32 12.05
C ASP A 361 0.69 -19.20 10.83
N GLY A 362 1.91 -19.03 10.30
CA GLY A 362 2.44 -19.82 9.19
C GLY A 362 1.86 -19.46 7.82
N LYS A 363 1.05 -18.40 7.72
CA LYS A 363 0.51 -17.87 6.47
C LYS A 363 1.07 -16.46 6.21
N MET A 364 1.24 -16.12 4.94
CA MET A 364 1.73 -14.82 4.50
C MET A 364 0.58 -13.84 4.27
N TYR A 365 0.61 -12.73 4.98
CA TYR A 365 -0.36 -11.65 4.88
C TYR A 365 0.31 -10.39 4.34
N PRO A 366 -0.36 -9.56 3.51
CA PRO A 366 0.14 -8.24 3.16
C PRO A 366 0.47 -7.44 4.42
N ASN A 367 1.67 -6.88 4.48
CA ASN A 367 2.18 -6.08 5.59
C ASN A 367 2.27 -4.61 5.18
N TYR A 368 2.88 -4.35 4.02
CA TYR A 368 3.00 -3.02 3.44
C TYR A 368 2.80 -3.08 1.93
N ILE A 369 2.09 -2.10 1.37
CA ILE A 369 1.94 -1.91 -0.07
C ILE A 369 2.31 -0.48 -0.43
N TYR A 370 3.22 -0.31 -1.38
CA TYR A 370 3.48 0.95 -2.05
C TYR A 370 3.07 0.82 -3.51
N TYR A 371 2.25 1.72 -4.01
CA TYR A 371 1.87 1.76 -5.43
C TYR A 371 1.92 3.17 -5.97
N GLU A 372 2.71 3.37 -7.02
CA GLU A 372 2.87 4.63 -7.72
C GLU A 372 2.48 4.46 -9.20
N THR A 373 1.65 5.37 -9.69
CA THR A 373 1.21 5.42 -11.10
C THR A 373 1.05 6.87 -11.55
N PRO A 374 1.44 7.23 -12.78
CA PRO A 374 1.10 8.54 -13.32
C PRO A 374 -0.40 8.61 -13.60
N LYS A 375 -0.92 9.83 -13.53
CA LYS A 375 -2.33 10.13 -13.69
C LYS A 375 -2.51 11.32 -14.61
N LEU A 376 -3.52 11.23 -15.47
CA LEU A 376 -3.97 12.34 -16.28
C LEU A 376 -5.00 13.13 -15.47
N VAL A 377 -4.61 14.30 -14.97
CA VAL A 377 -5.46 15.20 -14.16
C VAL A 377 -5.80 16.47 -14.93
N ASN A 378 -4.77 17.08 -15.51
CA ASN A 378 -4.88 18.26 -16.35
C ASN A 378 -4.37 17.93 -17.75
N THR A 379 -5.17 18.21 -18.78
CA THR A 379 -4.79 17.97 -20.17
C THR A 379 -4.19 19.18 -20.88
N GLY A 380 -4.09 20.36 -20.23
CA GLY A 380 -3.69 21.59 -20.90
C GLY A 380 -4.61 21.85 -22.09
N ASP A 381 -5.85 22.20 -21.76
CA ASP A 381 -6.99 22.56 -22.63
C ASP A 381 -6.98 22.09 -24.11
N ARG A 382 -7.79 21.06 -24.40
CA ARG A 382 -8.32 20.77 -25.75
C ARG A 382 -9.78 21.26 -25.91
N SER A 383 -10.35 21.88 -24.89
CA SER A 383 -11.65 22.57 -24.94
C SER A 383 -11.42 24.07 -25.12
N SER A 384 -12.48 24.88 -25.11
CA SER A 384 -12.46 26.25 -25.62
C SER A 384 -11.99 27.33 -24.63
N ASP A 385 -11.46 26.97 -23.46
CA ASP A 385 -11.17 27.89 -22.35
C ASP A 385 -9.66 28.06 -22.18
N ARG A 386 -9.01 28.62 -23.21
CA ARG A 386 -7.59 29.05 -23.31
C ARG A 386 -6.61 28.37 -22.32
N ALA A 387 -5.88 27.36 -22.80
CA ALA A 387 -4.60 26.97 -22.21
C ALA A 387 -3.65 28.18 -22.14
N LYS A 388 -2.96 28.33 -21.00
CA LYS A 388 -1.66 29.00 -21.01
C LYS A 388 -0.75 28.23 -21.96
N THR A 389 -0.43 28.80 -23.11
CA THR A 389 0.55 28.21 -24.03
C THR A 389 1.95 28.20 -23.41
N GLU A 390 2.91 27.42 -23.95
CA GLU A 390 4.33 27.49 -23.53
C GLU A 390 4.90 28.93 -23.58
N ALA A 391 4.26 29.82 -24.36
CA ALA A 391 4.59 31.22 -24.50
C ALA A 391 3.96 32.14 -23.43
N GLU A 392 3.10 31.63 -22.55
CA GLU A 392 2.39 32.43 -21.55
C GLU A 392 3.10 32.50 -20.19
N PRO A 393 3.14 33.68 -19.54
CA PRO A 393 3.76 33.85 -18.24
C PRO A 393 3.18 32.91 -17.16
N GLY A 394 4.06 32.12 -16.54
CA GLY A 394 3.70 31.17 -15.49
C GLY A 394 3.22 29.80 -15.97
N PHE A 395 3.38 29.46 -17.26
CA PHE A 395 3.30 28.07 -17.70
C PHE A 395 4.51 27.29 -17.17
N ASP A 396 4.26 26.18 -16.47
CA ASP A 396 5.31 25.27 -16.07
C ASP A 396 4.95 23.83 -16.42
N LYS A 397 5.77 23.24 -17.31
CA LYS A 397 5.62 21.87 -17.79
C LYS A 397 5.72 20.84 -16.66
N ASP A 398 6.42 21.16 -15.58
CA ASP A 398 6.58 20.28 -14.43
C ASP A 398 5.33 20.25 -13.53
N GLU A 399 4.37 21.17 -13.75
CA GLU A 399 3.08 21.17 -13.06
C GLU A 399 1.99 20.36 -13.78
N GLN A 400 2.21 20.01 -15.04
CA GLN A 400 1.22 19.34 -15.90
C GLN A 400 1.02 17.85 -15.55
N TYR A 401 2.10 17.16 -15.18
CA TYR A 401 2.09 15.71 -15.01
C TYR A 401 1.96 15.32 -13.55
N TYR A 402 0.96 14.50 -13.27
CA TYR A 402 0.62 14.06 -11.92
C TYR A 402 1.00 12.61 -11.71
N TYR A 403 1.33 12.29 -10.47
CA TYR A 403 1.53 10.95 -9.95
C TYR A 403 0.61 10.75 -8.78
N THR A 404 0.03 9.55 -8.72
CA THR A 404 -0.70 9.06 -7.57
C THR A 404 0.15 8.02 -6.87
N ILE A 405 0.30 8.18 -5.56
CA ILE A 405 1.00 7.25 -4.68
C ILE A 405 0.00 6.76 -3.63
N GLN A 406 -0.09 5.45 -3.45
CA GLN A 406 -0.88 4.78 -2.43
C GLN A 406 0.05 3.96 -1.56
N GLU A 407 0.06 4.25 -0.27
CA GLU A 407 0.83 3.51 0.73
C GLU A 407 -0.13 2.91 1.74
N ILE A 408 -0.02 1.61 1.97
CA ILE A 408 -0.91 0.88 2.88
C ILE A 408 -0.04 0.13 3.87
N LEU A 409 -0.21 0.42 5.15
CA LEU A 409 0.40 -0.32 6.26
C LEU A 409 -0.68 -1.11 6.99
N PHE A 410 -0.56 -2.43 7.04
CA PHE A 410 -1.49 -3.26 7.80
C PHE A 410 -1.04 -3.39 9.25
N SER A 411 -1.98 -3.21 10.18
CA SER A 411 -1.71 -3.22 11.62
C SER A 411 -2.21 -4.48 12.31
N ASP A 412 -3.35 -5.03 11.88
CA ASP A 412 -4.05 -6.12 12.57
C ASP A 412 -4.54 -7.18 11.61
N ILE A 413 -4.58 -8.43 12.09
CA ILE A 413 -5.13 -9.60 11.40
C ILE A 413 -6.14 -10.23 12.36
N ILE A 414 -7.39 -10.35 11.93
CA ILE A 414 -8.49 -10.93 12.73
C ILE A 414 -9.00 -12.16 11.99
N GLN A 415 -8.88 -13.32 12.62
CA GLN A 415 -9.34 -14.61 12.11
C GLN A 415 -10.57 -15.16 12.87
N ASP A 416 -11.01 -14.45 13.92
CA ASP A 416 -12.18 -14.84 14.72
C ASP A 416 -13.47 -14.76 13.88
N SER A 417 -14.15 -15.90 13.74
CA SER A 417 -15.33 -16.02 12.87
C SER A 417 -16.52 -15.18 13.32
N GLU A 418 -16.68 -14.95 14.63
CA GLU A 418 -17.78 -14.14 15.17
C GLU A 418 -17.53 -12.67 14.86
N LEU A 419 -16.31 -12.18 15.10
CA LEU A 419 -15.92 -10.80 14.77
C LEU A 419 -16.01 -10.54 13.26
N ILE A 420 -15.57 -11.49 12.43
CA ILE A 420 -15.68 -11.39 10.97
C ILE A 420 -17.14 -11.28 10.55
N SER A 421 -18.00 -12.15 11.09
CA SER A 421 -19.43 -12.16 10.76
C SER A 421 -20.11 -10.86 11.19
N GLN A 422 -19.76 -10.35 12.38
CA GLN A 422 -20.26 -9.08 12.90
C GLN A 422 -19.86 -7.92 11.99
N GLU A 423 -18.58 -7.82 11.60
CA GLU A 423 -18.06 -6.75 10.73
C GLU A 423 -18.74 -6.77 9.36
N LEU A 424 -18.99 -7.96 8.80
CA LEU A 424 -19.67 -8.14 7.53
C LEU A 424 -21.13 -7.70 7.55
N GLN A 425 -21.81 -7.78 8.72
CA GLN A 425 -23.21 -7.40 8.88
C GLN A 425 -23.40 -5.93 9.26
N GLN A 426 -22.49 -5.36 10.05
CA GLN A 426 -22.65 -4.03 10.63
C GLN A 426 -22.21 -2.89 9.71
N ASN A 427 -21.25 -3.13 8.82
CA ASN A 427 -20.70 -2.09 7.97
C ASN A 427 -21.34 -2.06 6.57
N ASP A 428 -21.64 -0.86 6.09
CA ASP A 428 -21.89 -0.61 4.67
C ASP A 428 -20.52 -0.52 3.96
N TRP A 429 -20.10 -1.64 3.38
CA TRP A 429 -18.76 -1.80 2.79
C TRP A 429 -18.58 -0.85 1.60
N SER A 430 -17.77 0.18 1.81
CA SER A 430 -17.39 1.12 0.75
C SER A 430 -15.90 1.33 0.69
N ALA A 431 -15.32 1.13 -0.49
CA ALA A 431 -13.92 1.39 -0.77
C ALA A 431 -13.66 2.83 -1.24
N ASP A 432 -14.66 3.72 -1.14
CA ASP A 432 -14.56 5.10 -1.62
C ASP A 432 -13.76 5.99 -0.66
N ILE A 433 -12.44 6.04 -0.88
CA ILE A 433 -11.51 6.92 -0.16
C ILE A 433 -11.75 8.41 -0.46
N PHE A 434 -12.57 8.74 -1.47
CA PHE A 434 -12.91 10.11 -1.84
C PHE A 434 -14.26 10.57 -1.25
N SER A 435 -14.88 9.73 -0.43
CA SER A 435 -16.06 10.09 0.35
C SER A 435 -15.66 11.03 1.51
N SER A 436 -16.53 11.99 1.82
CA SER A 436 -16.33 12.84 3.00
C SER A 436 -16.88 12.12 4.21
N LYS A 437 -16.09 12.05 5.29
CA LYS A 437 -16.50 11.53 6.60
C LYS A 437 -16.22 12.57 7.70
N PRO A 438 -17.02 12.61 8.78
CA PRO A 438 -16.71 13.44 9.94
C PRO A 438 -15.34 13.08 10.54
N TYR A 439 -14.57 14.08 10.95
CA TYR A 439 -13.24 13.86 11.52
C TYR A 439 -13.32 13.35 12.97
N ASN A 440 -12.66 12.22 13.25
CA ASN A 440 -12.59 11.61 14.57
C ASN A 440 -11.19 11.75 15.20
N GLU A 441 -10.94 12.83 15.93
CA GLU A 441 -9.61 13.12 16.51
C GLU A 441 -9.13 12.04 17.48
N ALA A 442 -10.03 11.53 18.34
CA ALA A 442 -9.70 10.53 19.35
C ALA A 442 -9.24 9.21 18.72
N PHE A 443 -9.85 8.82 17.59
CA PHE A 443 -9.41 7.67 16.80
C PHE A 443 -7.99 7.87 16.28
N TRP A 444 -7.76 8.96 15.54
CA TRP A 444 -6.47 9.23 14.89
C TRP A 444 -5.31 9.40 15.86
N LYS A 445 -5.56 9.89 17.08
CA LYS A 445 -4.55 9.98 18.14
C LYS A 445 -4.03 8.60 18.57
N ASN A 446 -4.85 7.56 18.48
CA ASN A 446 -4.53 6.21 18.94
C ASN A 446 -4.28 5.22 17.80
N TYR A 447 -4.62 5.57 16.55
CA TYR A 447 -4.40 4.71 15.39
C TYR A 447 -2.93 4.66 14.98
N ASN A 448 -2.47 3.49 14.52
CA ASN A 448 -1.12 3.33 13.99
C ASN A 448 -1.07 3.92 12.58
N VAL A 449 -0.16 4.86 12.34
CA VAL A 449 -0.05 5.59 11.06
C VAL A 449 1.38 5.48 10.54
N LEU A 450 1.55 5.57 9.23
CA LEU A 450 2.87 5.67 8.62
C LEU A 450 3.51 7.00 9.02
N LEU A 451 4.77 6.94 9.45
CA LEU A 451 5.53 8.16 9.72
C LEU A 451 5.87 8.86 8.40
N GLU A 452 5.59 10.14 8.32
CA GLU A 452 6.01 11.00 7.21
C GLU A 452 7.54 11.14 7.17
N SER A 453 8.11 11.19 5.97
CA SER A 453 9.48 11.72 5.81
C SER A 453 9.53 13.22 6.14
N LYS A 454 10.73 13.77 6.37
CA LYS A 454 10.91 15.21 6.58
C LYS A 454 10.40 16.04 5.39
N GLU A 455 10.57 15.52 4.18
CA GLU A 455 10.07 16.16 2.96
C GLU A 455 8.53 16.19 3.01
N GLU A 456 7.90 15.06 3.30
CA GLU A 456 6.45 14.93 3.41
C GLU A 456 5.87 15.78 4.52
N GLU A 457 6.49 15.81 5.70
CA GLU A 457 6.04 16.62 6.83
C GLU A 457 6.03 18.11 6.48
N LYS A 458 7.13 18.61 5.88
CA LYS A 458 7.20 19.99 5.40
C LYS A 458 6.10 20.30 4.39
N LEU A 459 5.83 19.36 3.48
CA LEU A 459 4.81 19.53 2.45
C LEU A 459 3.39 19.51 3.03
N ILE A 460 3.11 18.65 4.01
CA ILE A 460 1.86 18.66 4.76
C ILE A 460 1.70 20.00 5.48
N GLN A 461 2.73 20.51 6.13
CA GLN A 461 2.69 21.82 6.79
C GLN A 461 2.38 22.95 5.79
N ASP A 462 2.97 22.92 4.59
CA ASP A 462 2.69 23.92 3.56
C ASP A 462 1.27 23.83 2.99
N LEU A 463 0.73 22.61 2.83
CA LEU A 463 -0.69 22.40 2.50
C LEU A 463 -1.61 22.92 3.61
N SER A 464 -1.25 22.67 4.87
CA SER A 464 -1.99 23.10 6.07
C SER A 464 -2.14 24.61 6.21
N LYS A 465 -1.12 25.36 5.75
CA LYS A 465 -1.15 26.83 5.75
C LYS A 465 -2.16 27.37 4.72
N ARG A 466 -2.36 26.64 3.62
CA ARG A 466 -3.26 27.05 2.52
C ARG A 466 -4.73 26.70 2.82
N ALA A 467 -4.98 25.65 3.60
CA ALA A 467 -6.30 25.29 4.11
C ALA A 467 -6.19 24.37 5.34
N SER A 468 -7.20 24.35 6.21
CA SER A 468 -7.18 23.46 7.37
C SER A 468 -7.10 22.00 6.93
N LEU A 469 -6.16 21.24 7.52
CA LEU A 469 -5.98 19.79 7.33
C LEU A 469 -7.19 18.96 7.76
N PHE A 470 -8.18 19.62 8.35
CA PHE A 470 -9.36 19.04 8.93
C PHE A 470 -10.48 20.01 8.56
N LYS A 471 -11.13 19.78 7.42
CA LYS A 471 -12.44 20.38 7.17
C LYS A 471 -13.49 19.35 7.61
N GLU A 472 -14.29 19.75 8.61
CA GLU A 472 -15.52 19.09 9.02
C GLU A 472 -16.43 18.74 7.84
#